data_AF-A0A7S2C026-F1
#
_entry.id   AF-A0A7S2C026-F1
#
_cell.length_a   1.000
_cell.length_b   1.000
_cell.length_c   1.000
_cell.angle_alpha   90.00
_cell.angle_beta   90.00
_cell.angle_gamma   90.00
#
_symmetry.space_group_name_H-M   'P 1'
#
loop_
_entity.id
_entity.type
_entity.pdbx_description
1 polymer ?
#
loop_
_entity_poly.entity_id
_entity_poly.type
_entity_poly.pdbx_seq_one_letter_code
_entity_poly.pdbx_strand_id
1 'polypeptide(L)'
;AMYPPGKNRTGGLGANCIAEGWSPLEALLGEFAGAFLLVFVVFQTAVDPAAAGNAALAAPVAIGLSVFLAHSLLVPVDGCSINPARSFGPAFVEALTGAGKRPFKHMRVFW
;
A
#
# COMPACT_ATOMS: atom_id res chain seq x y z
N ALA A 1 -2.36 -5.05 13.26
CA ALA A 1 -1.88 -3.69 13.55
C ALA A 1 -1.57 -2.95 12.25
N MET A 2 -2.46 -2.32 11.47
CA MET A 2 -3.89 -1.95 11.53
C MET A 2 -4.76 -2.73 12.51
N TYR A 3 -5.31 -2.08 13.53
CA TYR A 3 -5.36 -2.60 14.91
C TYR A 3 -6.79 -2.80 15.44
N PRO A 4 -7.00 -3.63 16.50
CA PRO A 4 -6.54 -3.31 17.88
C PRO A 4 -5.88 -4.46 18.69
N PRO A 5 -4.99 -4.14 19.66
CA PRO A 5 -5.42 -4.33 21.04
C PRO A 5 -5.24 -3.00 21.77
N GLY A 6 -6.36 -2.28 21.91
CA GLY A 6 -6.40 -0.90 22.41
C GLY A 6 -6.26 0.20 21.34
N LYS A 7 -6.56 -0.11 20.06
CA LYS A 7 -6.76 0.80 18.90
C LYS A 7 -5.57 1.65 18.39
N ASN A 8 -4.36 1.07 18.46
CA ASN A 8 -3.09 1.56 17.89
C ASN A 8 -2.49 2.82 18.51
N ARG A 9 -1.43 2.65 19.31
CA ARG A 9 -0.55 3.75 19.74
C ARG A 9 0.93 3.37 19.81
N THR A 10 1.37 2.40 19.01
CA THR A 10 2.79 1.99 18.86
C THR A 10 3.09 1.64 17.40
N GLY A 11 4.35 1.62 16.99
CA GLY A 11 5.18 0.42 17.19
C GLY A 11 4.74 -0.80 16.38
N GLY A 12 4.07 -0.59 15.25
CA GLY A 12 4.35 -1.30 13.99
C GLY A 12 5.05 -0.41 12.95
N LEU A 13 5.42 0.83 13.32
CA LEU A 13 6.10 1.84 12.49
C LEU A 13 5.48 2.15 11.11
N GLY A 14 4.20 1.84 10.91
CA GLY A 14 3.52 1.99 9.62
C GLY A 14 3.68 0.79 8.68
N ALA A 15 4.18 -0.34 9.18
CA ALA A 15 4.22 -1.62 8.47
C ALA A 15 2.79 -2.11 8.19
N ASN A 16 2.61 -2.64 6.97
CA ASN A 16 1.35 -3.19 6.52
C ASN A 16 1.09 -4.55 7.17
N CYS A 17 -0.17 -4.84 7.46
CA CYS A 17 -0.59 -6.17 7.85
C CYS A 17 -2.08 -6.35 7.58
N ILE A 18 -2.48 -7.58 7.25
CA ILE A 18 -3.88 -7.93 7.04
C ILE A 18 -4.68 -7.71 8.32
N ALA A 19 -5.82 -7.04 8.20
CA ALA A 19 -6.77 -6.78 9.27
C ALA A 19 -7.52 -8.05 9.66
N GLU A 20 -8.10 -8.05 10.88
CA GLU A 20 -8.91 -9.17 11.34
C GLU A 20 -10.16 -9.34 10.47
N GLY A 21 -10.48 -10.59 10.13
CA GLY A 21 -11.64 -10.92 9.27
C GLY A 21 -11.34 -10.99 7.78
N TRP A 22 -10.11 -10.67 7.34
CA TRP A 22 -9.68 -10.79 5.94
C TRP A 22 -8.70 -11.93 5.73
N SER A 23 -8.82 -12.63 4.61
CA SER A 23 -7.90 -13.68 4.19
C SER A 23 -6.69 -13.11 3.42
N PRO A 24 -5.54 -13.82 3.42
CA PRO A 24 -4.39 -13.46 2.58
C PRO A 24 -4.69 -13.35 1.08
N LEU A 25 -5.63 -14.15 0.58
CA LEU A 25 -6.01 -14.11 -0.84
C LEU A 25 -6.82 -12.86 -1.17
N GLU A 26 -7.78 -12.48 -0.31
CA GLU A 26 -8.57 -11.26 -0.50
C GLU A 26 -7.68 -10.01 -0.44
N ALA A 27 -6.75 -9.95 0.51
CA ALA A 27 -5.76 -8.88 0.58
C ALA A 27 -4.87 -8.84 -0.67
N LEU A 28 -4.36 -10.00 -1.13
CA LEU A 28 -3.54 -10.10 -2.34
C LEU A 28 -4.27 -9.59 -3.60
N LEU A 29 -5.54 -9.96 -3.77
CA LEU A 29 -6.35 -9.50 -4.90
C LEU A 29 -6.58 -7.98 -4.83
N GLY A 30 -6.82 -7.45 -3.63
CA GLY A 30 -6.95 -6.01 -3.41
C GLY A 30 -5.66 -5.26 -3.75
N GLU A 31 -4.53 -5.72 -3.22
CA GLU A 31 -3.20 -5.16 -3.50
C GLU A 31 -2.83 -5.23 -4.97
N PHE A 32 -3.11 -6.35 -5.64
CA PHE A 32 -2.91 -6.48 -7.09
C PHE A 32 -3.76 -5.48 -7.88
N ALA A 33 -5.05 -5.34 -7.56
CA ALA A 33 -5.94 -4.39 -8.24
C ALA A 33 -5.51 -2.93 -8.01
N GLY A 34 -5.12 -2.58 -6.78
CA GLY A 34 -4.63 -1.25 -6.44
C GLY A 34 -3.29 -0.91 -7.12
N ALA A 35 -2.35 -1.85 -7.14
CA ALA A 35 -1.07 -1.70 -7.83
C ALA A 35 -1.26 -1.62 -9.35
N PHE A 36 -2.13 -2.46 -9.92
CA PHE A 36 -2.47 -2.39 -11.35
C PHE A 36 -3.05 -1.03 -11.72
N LEU A 37 -4.01 -0.51 -10.94
CA LEU A 37 -4.59 0.81 -11.18
C LEU A 37 -3.53 1.91 -11.14
N LEU A 38 -2.67 1.92 -10.12
CA LEU A 38 -1.58 2.90 -9.99
C LEU A 38 -0.65 2.85 -11.21
N VAL A 39 -0.15 1.66 -11.56
CA VAL A 39 0.77 1.46 -12.67
C VAL A 39 0.11 1.83 -14.00
N PHE A 40 -1.14 1.43 -14.22
CA PHE A 40 -1.91 1.80 -15.39
C PHE A 40 -2.04 3.32 -15.54
N VAL A 41 -2.37 4.03 -14.46
CA VAL A 41 -2.48 5.50 -14.46
C VAL A 41 -1.12 6.16 -14.73
N VAL A 42 -0.04 5.64 -14.15
CA VAL A 42 1.32 6.12 -14.45
C VAL A 42 1.63 5.95 -15.94
N PHE A 43 1.35 4.79 -16.51
CA PHE A 43 1.59 4.56 -17.94
C PHE A 43 0.77 5.51 -18.81
N GLN A 44 -0.51 5.69 -18.51
CA GLN A 44 -1.40 6.52 -19.32
C GLN A 44 -1.12 8.02 -19.21
N THR A 45 -0.64 8.50 -18.06
CA THR A 45 -0.54 9.96 -17.80
C THR A 45 0.89 10.48 -17.80
N ALA A 46 1.88 9.66 -17.43
CA ALA A 46 3.26 10.08 -17.28
C ALA A 46 4.21 9.49 -18.33
N VAL A 47 3.88 8.32 -18.89
CA VAL A 47 4.77 7.61 -19.83
C VAL A 47 4.28 7.71 -21.27
N ASP A 48 2.97 7.66 -21.50
CA ASP A 48 2.38 7.70 -22.85
C ASP A 48 2.73 9.01 -23.56
N PRO A 49 3.42 8.96 -24.74
CA PRO A 49 3.70 10.14 -25.54
C PRO A 49 2.45 10.95 -25.92
N ALA A 50 1.29 10.30 -26.03
CA ALA A 50 0.01 10.97 -26.29
C ALA A 50 -0.42 11.92 -25.15
N ALA A 51 0.04 11.67 -23.92
CA ALA A 51 -0.22 12.52 -22.76
C ALA A 51 0.83 13.63 -22.57
N ALA A 52 1.90 13.68 -23.36
CA ALA A 52 3.03 14.59 -23.15
C ALA A 52 2.63 16.08 -23.08
N GLY A 53 1.59 16.48 -23.81
CA GLY A 53 1.09 17.86 -23.83
C GLY A 53 0.46 18.34 -22.52
N ASN A 54 0.00 17.43 -21.65
CA ASN A 54 -0.64 17.77 -20.37
C ASN A 54 -0.03 17.07 -19.13
N ALA A 55 0.96 16.19 -19.33
CA ALA A 55 1.54 15.35 -18.29
C ALA A 55 2.00 16.12 -17.04
N ALA A 56 2.59 17.31 -17.21
CA ALA A 56 3.11 18.11 -16.10
C ALA A 56 2.06 18.49 -15.03
N LEU A 57 0.79 18.66 -15.45
CA LEU A 57 -0.31 18.98 -14.54
C LEU A 57 -1.22 17.76 -14.29
N ALA A 58 -1.51 16.98 -15.34
CA ALA A 58 -2.47 15.88 -15.26
C ALA A 58 -1.90 14.64 -14.55
N ALA A 59 -0.61 14.32 -14.74
CA ALA A 59 -0.03 13.10 -14.18
C ALA A 59 0.02 13.10 -12.65
N PRO A 60 0.51 14.16 -11.96
CA PRO A 60 0.54 14.16 -10.50
C PRO A 60 -0.86 14.05 -9.88
N VAL A 61 -1.85 14.71 -10.48
CA VAL A 61 -3.24 14.68 -10.01
C VAL A 61 -3.85 13.30 -10.22
N ALA A 62 -3.72 12.72 -11.42
CA ALA A 62 -4.27 11.40 -11.72
C ALA A 62 -3.62 10.30 -10.87
N ILE A 63 -2.29 10.33 -10.73
CA ILE A 63 -1.55 9.39 -9.88
C ILE A 63 -1.98 9.55 -8.42
N GLY A 64 -2.06 10.78 -7.91
CA GLY A 64 -2.53 11.06 -6.56
C GLY A 64 -3.95 10.54 -6.30
N LEU A 65 -4.87 10.73 -7.25
CA LEU A 65 -6.24 10.22 -7.17
C LEU A 65 -6.29 8.68 -7.20
N SER A 66 -5.43 8.04 -7.98
CA SER A 66 -5.34 6.56 -8.01
C SER A 66 -4.89 6.00 -6.66
N VAL A 67 -3.89 6.63 -6.02
CA VAL A 67 -3.41 6.28 -4.68
C VAL A 67 -4.50 6.55 -3.64
N PHE A 68 -5.20 7.68 -3.74
CA PHE A 68 -6.31 8.02 -2.86
C PHE A 68 -7.45 7.00 -2.93
N LEU A 69 -7.83 6.56 -4.14
CA LEU A 69 -8.84 5.53 -4.32
C LEU A 69 -8.38 4.19 -3.71
N ALA A 70 -7.15 3.77 -4.00
CA ALA A 70 -6.60 2.54 -3.43
C ALA A 70 -6.59 2.59 -1.90
N HIS A 71 -6.16 3.70 -1.30
CA HIS A 71 -6.18 3.88 0.15
C HIS A 71 -7.60 3.88 0.73
N SER A 72 -8.56 4.49 0.04
CA SER A 72 -9.95 4.51 0.50
C SER A 72 -10.56 3.10 0.62
N LEU A 73 -10.06 2.14 -0.17
CA LEU A 73 -10.55 0.76 -0.20
C LEU A 73 -9.68 -0.21 0.61
N LEU A 74 -8.35 -0.13 0.48
CA LEU A 74 -7.42 -1.12 1.00
C LEU A 74 -6.90 -0.80 2.39
N VAL A 75 -6.97 0.47 2.82
CA VAL A 75 -6.61 0.82 4.20
C VAL A 75 -7.33 -0.13 5.18
N PRO A 76 -8.67 -0.30 5.21
CA PRO A 76 -9.36 -1.23 6.13
C PRO A 76 -9.02 -2.71 5.97
N VAL A 77 -8.41 -3.13 4.86
CA VAL A 77 -8.10 -4.52 4.56
C VAL A 77 -6.71 -4.89 5.08
N ASP A 78 -5.68 -4.09 4.77
CA ASP A 78 -4.29 -4.41 5.07
C ASP A 78 -3.38 -3.20 5.32
N GLY A 79 -3.97 -2.00 5.39
CA GLY A 79 -3.25 -0.73 5.53
C GLY A 79 -2.76 -0.13 4.20
N CYS A 80 -3.11 -0.72 3.05
CA CYS A 80 -2.77 -0.29 1.70
C CYS A 80 -1.25 -0.17 1.46
N SER A 81 -0.66 -1.23 0.91
CA SER A 81 0.73 -1.24 0.45
C SER A 81 0.88 -0.59 -0.91
N ILE A 82 0.27 -1.18 -1.94
CA ILE A 82 0.40 -0.94 -3.39
C ILE A 82 1.85 -0.82 -3.90
N ASN A 83 2.83 -1.16 -3.05
CA ASN A 83 4.25 -0.95 -3.28
C ASN A 83 5.09 -1.77 -2.28
N PRO A 84 5.82 -2.79 -2.75
CA PRO A 84 6.66 -3.63 -1.89
C PRO A 84 7.66 -2.86 -1.03
N ALA A 85 8.28 -1.80 -1.56
CA ALA A 85 9.24 -0.99 -0.82
C ALA A 85 8.59 -0.22 0.34
N ARG A 86 7.35 0.23 0.15
CA ARG A 86 6.54 0.94 1.17
C ARG A 86 6.16 0.02 2.33
N SER A 87 6.02 -1.28 2.10
CA SER A 87 5.78 -2.26 3.17
C SER A 87 7.06 -2.80 3.79
N PHE A 88 8.11 -3.01 2.98
CA PHE A 88 9.38 -3.57 3.45
C PHE A 88 10.13 -2.64 4.40
N GLY A 89 10.26 -1.35 4.05
CA GLY A 89 11.04 -0.40 4.85
C GLY A 89 10.58 -0.31 6.31
N PRO A 90 9.30 -0.03 6.58
CA PRO A 90 8.76 -0.01 7.95
C PRO A 90 8.91 -1.34 8.68
N ALA A 91 8.67 -2.47 8.01
CA ALA A 91 8.82 -3.81 8.61
C ALA A 91 10.28 -4.10 9.01
N PHE A 92 11.25 -3.65 8.21
CA PHE A 92 12.66 -3.79 8.53
C PHE A 92 13.05 -2.96 9.75
N VAL A 93 12.61 -1.70 9.84
CA VAL A 93 12.88 -0.86 11.02
C VAL A 93 12.16 -1.39 12.26
N GLU A 94 10.95 -1.94 12.10
CA GLU A 94 10.21 -2.58 13.19
C GLU A 94 10.97 -3.80 13.74
N ALA A 95 11.60 -4.58 12.86
CA ALA A 95 12.45 -5.71 13.24
C ALA A 95 13.71 -5.28 13.99
N LEU A 96 14.38 -4.19 13.54
CA LEU A 96 15.58 -3.67 14.20
C LEU A 96 15.31 -3.06 15.57
N THR A 97 14.17 -2.38 15.73
CA THR A 97 13.82 -1.67 16.97
C THR A 97 13.17 -2.58 18.02
N GLY A 98 12.85 -3.82 17.66
CA GLY A 98 12.11 -4.75 18.55
C GLY A 98 10.69 -4.29 18.86
N ALA A 99 10.16 -3.30 18.13
CA ALA A 99 8.85 -2.73 18.34
C ALA A 99 7.71 -3.73 18.01
N GLY A 100 7.98 -4.64 17.07
CA GLY A 100 7.02 -5.61 16.53
C GLY A 100 7.23 -7.04 16.98
N LYS A 101 6.12 -7.77 17.20
CA LYS A 101 6.17 -9.22 17.49
C LYS A 101 6.45 -10.08 16.26
N ARG A 102 5.98 -9.67 15.07
CA ARG A 102 6.05 -10.45 13.82
C ARG A 102 6.06 -9.54 12.55
N PRO A 103 7.13 -8.78 12.32
CA PRO A 103 7.20 -7.75 11.26
C PRO A 103 7.02 -8.30 9.83
N PHE A 104 7.40 -9.54 9.56
CA PHE A 104 7.37 -10.13 8.21
C PHE A 104 6.21 -11.11 7.95
N LYS A 105 5.27 -11.28 8.89
CA LYS A 105 4.24 -12.35 8.83
C LYS A 105 3.45 -12.38 7.53
N HIS A 106 3.08 -11.21 7.01
CA HIS A 106 2.23 -11.06 5.82
C HIS A 106 2.98 -10.47 4.62
N MET A 107 4.31 -10.36 4.70
CA MET A 107 5.14 -9.69 3.68
C MET A 107 4.93 -10.23 2.27
N ARG A 108 4.63 -11.53 2.13
CA ARG A 108 4.39 -12.21 0.85
C ARG A 108 3.16 -11.71 0.09
N VAL A 109 2.25 -11.00 0.75
CA VAL A 109 1.07 -10.40 0.11
C VAL A 109 1.41 -9.06 -0.55
N PHE A 110 2.49 -8.42 -0.09
CA PHE A 110 2.91 -7.10 -0.53
C PHE A 110 4.08 -7.14 -1.52
N TRP A 111 4.38 -8.31 -2.10
CA TRP A 111 5.49 -8.58 -3.03
C TRP A 111 4.98 -9.30 -4.26
#